data_AF-A0A7Z9GYQ7-F1
#
_entry.id   AF-A0A7Z9GYQ7-F1
#
_cell.length_a   1.000
_cell.length_b   1.000
_cell.length_c   1.000
_cell.angle_alpha   90.00
_cell.angle_beta   90.00
_cell.angle_gamma   90.00
#
_symmetry.space_group_name_H-M   'P 1'
#
loop_
_entity.id
_entity.type
_entity.pdbx_description
1 polymer ?
#
loop_
_entity_poly.entity_id
_entity_poly.type
_entity_poly.pdbx_seq_one_letter_code
_entity_poly.pdbx_strand_id
1 'polypeptide(L)'
;MADLQTRSRWLLVCLAVTSFCCVTPVAAQVVMLPTYRIFSSSGSVLVPDRGMAHLGSISYAREGSVTRGIPGLAQLPMAGRLFRNQGIGREVGHAGAAVTATIIDLRELDEQVLASARVPVPSAEEIQLARKADFLVRNLARHTSHSPSATLSREVKTVNRSSVAEIRRQNQLAAVQRHQEAEEYLQRARQLDAQGKTGVARIYYQMAARRSTGAQQQVILDRLQTINAQRAAKFVERP
;
A
#
# COMPACT_ATOMS: atom_id res chain seq x y z
N MET A 1 -18.53 78.12 -0.43
CA MET A 1 -17.41 77.31 0.14
C MET A 1 -17.85 76.31 1.23
N ALA A 2 -19.14 76.16 1.56
CA ALA A 2 -19.60 75.26 2.62
C ALA A 2 -19.90 73.80 2.17
N ASP A 3 -20.11 73.54 0.87
CA ASP A 3 -20.59 72.24 0.37
C ASP A 3 -19.52 71.14 0.20
N LEU A 4 -18.24 71.51 0.05
CA LEU A 4 -17.18 70.50 -0.10
C LEU A 4 -16.83 69.81 1.23
N GLN A 5 -17.08 70.48 2.36
CA GLN A 5 -16.71 69.98 3.68
C GLN A 5 -17.67 68.89 4.17
N THR A 6 -18.95 68.99 3.80
CA THR A 6 -19.98 67.98 4.09
C THR A 6 -19.76 66.71 3.27
N ARG A 7 -19.48 66.82 1.97
CA ARG A 7 -19.23 65.67 1.10
C ARG A 7 -18.00 64.85 1.52
N SER A 8 -16.93 65.53 1.96
CA SER A 8 -15.72 64.88 2.48
C SER A 8 -15.94 64.11 3.78
N ARG A 9 -16.77 64.66 4.69
CA ARG A 9 -17.13 63.97 5.95
C ARG A 9 -17.98 62.73 5.72
N TRP A 10 -18.90 62.76 4.76
CA TRP A 10 -19.70 61.58 4.39
C TRP A 10 -18.86 60.50 3.70
N LEU A 11 -17.89 60.88 2.85
CA LEU A 11 -16.95 59.94 2.24
C LEU A 11 -16.03 59.27 3.27
N LEU A 12 -15.54 60.01 4.25
CA LEU A 12 -14.71 59.45 5.34
C LEU A 12 -15.49 58.51 6.26
N VAL A 13 -16.77 58.79 6.53
CA VAL A 13 -17.65 57.90 7.31
C VAL A 13 -17.94 56.61 6.53
N CYS A 14 -18.25 56.68 5.23
CA CYS A 14 -18.43 55.49 4.41
C CYS A 14 -17.17 54.63 4.34
N LEU A 15 -15.99 55.27 4.21
CA LEU A 15 -14.71 54.56 4.15
C LEU A 15 -14.33 53.90 5.49
N ALA A 16 -14.66 54.54 6.61
CA ALA A 16 -14.48 53.98 7.95
C ALA A 16 -15.43 52.79 8.22
N VAL A 17 -16.69 52.86 7.76
CA VAL A 17 -17.66 51.76 7.88
C VAL A 17 -17.28 50.56 7.00
N THR A 18 -16.72 50.79 5.81
CA THR A 18 -16.19 49.70 4.97
C THR A 18 -14.93 49.06 5.53
N SER A 19 -14.10 49.82 6.25
CA SER A 19 -12.87 49.31 6.90
C SER A 19 -13.17 48.46 8.14
N PHE A 20 -14.28 48.73 8.83
CA PHE A 20 -14.71 47.95 10.00
C PHE A 20 -15.33 46.59 9.65
N CYS A 21 -15.52 46.28 8.37
CA CYS A 21 -15.97 44.96 7.89
C CYS A 21 -14.78 44.01 7.66
N CYS A 22 -13.74 44.10 8.50
CA CYS A 22 -12.65 43.14 8.49
C CYS A 22 -13.12 41.88 9.24
N VAL A 23 -13.72 40.94 8.50
CA VAL A 23 -14.11 39.63 8.99
C VAL A 23 -12.85 38.95 9.55
N THR A 24 -12.73 38.88 10.86
CA THR A 24 -11.68 38.11 11.51
C THR A 24 -11.95 36.63 11.23
N PRO A 25 -11.07 35.91 10.51
CA PRO A 25 -11.23 34.47 10.39
C PRO A 25 -10.95 33.87 11.77
N VAL A 26 -12.01 33.47 12.47
CA VAL A 26 -11.90 32.58 13.63
C VAL A 26 -11.27 31.30 13.12
N ALA A 27 -9.99 31.08 13.44
CA ALA A 27 -9.31 29.83 13.21
C ALA A 27 -9.86 28.80 14.19
N ALA A 28 -10.95 28.13 13.79
CA ALA A 28 -11.48 26.99 14.53
C ALA A 28 -10.44 25.87 14.53
N GLN A 29 -9.82 25.63 15.69
CA GLN A 29 -8.82 24.57 15.85
C GLN A 29 -9.56 23.23 15.88
N VAL A 30 -9.59 22.52 14.75
CA VAL A 30 -10.29 21.25 14.66
C VAL A 30 -9.36 20.12 15.11
N VAL A 31 -9.52 19.69 16.37
CA VAL A 31 -8.86 18.48 16.87
C VAL A 31 -9.60 17.29 16.27
N MET A 32 -9.01 16.67 15.25
CA MET A 32 -9.53 15.44 14.68
C MET A 32 -9.18 14.27 15.60
N LEU A 33 -10.17 13.77 16.35
CA LEU A 33 -10.03 12.50 17.05
C LEU A 33 -10.33 11.35 16.08
N PRO A 34 -9.58 10.24 16.14
CA PRO A 34 -9.93 9.04 15.39
C PRO A 34 -11.30 8.53 15.86
N THR A 35 -12.21 8.35 14.92
CA THR A 35 -13.50 7.71 15.18
C THR A 35 -13.37 6.22 14.93
N TYR A 36 -13.44 5.42 15.99
CA TYR A 36 -13.43 3.97 15.89
C TYR A 36 -14.86 3.43 15.78
N ARG A 37 -15.06 2.44 14.91
CA ARG A 37 -16.30 1.65 14.83
C ARG A 37 -15.96 0.22 15.22
N ILE A 38 -16.39 -0.19 16.40
CA ILE A 38 -16.07 -1.51 16.95
C ILE A 38 -17.34 -2.36 16.91
N PHE A 39 -17.26 -3.47 16.19
CA PHE A 39 -18.25 -4.54 16.25
C PHE A 39 -17.64 -5.72 16.99
N SER A 40 -18.33 -6.21 18.02
CA SER A 40 -17.86 -7.33 18.85
C SER A 40 -19.00 -8.30 19.10
N SER A 41 -18.72 -9.59 18.96
CA SER A 41 -19.65 -10.69 19.22
C SER A 41 -18.97 -11.70 20.14
N SER A 42 -19.55 -11.94 21.32
CA SER A 42 -19.12 -12.98 22.25
C SER A 42 -20.22 -14.03 22.40
N GLY A 43 -19.86 -15.30 22.26
CA GLY A 43 -20.79 -16.41 22.36
C GLY A 43 -20.11 -17.73 22.06
N SER A 44 -20.77 -18.84 22.37
CA SER A 44 -20.33 -20.18 22.00
C SER A 44 -21.14 -20.67 20.80
N VAL A 45 -20.46 -21.31 19.85
CA VAL A 45 -21.10 -21.88 18.65
C VAL A 45 -20.52 -23.27 18.39
N LEU A 46 -21.40 -24.21 18.06
CA LEU A 46 -21.01 -25.55 17.64
C LEU A 46 -20.72 -25.54 16.14
N VAL A 47 -19.48 -25.87 15.77
CA VAL A 47 -19.01 -25.87 14.38
C VAL A 47 -18.56 -27.29 14.02
N PRO A 48 -19.02 -27.86 12.90
CA PRO A 48 -18.51 -29.15 12.45
C PRO A 48 -17.04 -29.04 12.01
N ASP A 49 -16.29 -30.15 12.01
CA ASP A 49 -14.92 -30.17 11.49
C ASP A 49 -14.90 -29.74 10.01
N ARG A 50 -14.01 -28.81 9.68
CA ARG A 50 -13.94 -28.10 8.38
C ARG A 50 -15.22 -27.34 8.02
N GLY A 51 -16.11 -27.16 8.98
CA GLY A 51 -17.34 -26.42 8.86
C GLY A 51 -17.16 -24.92 9.08
N MET A 52 -18.23 -24.19 8.83
CA MET A 52 -18.35 -22.77 9.12
C MET A 52 -19.63 -22.53 9.91
N ALA A 53 -19.56 -21.64 10.91
CA ALA A 53 -20.74 -21.09 11.55
C ALA A 53 -20.71 -19.56 11.53
N HIS A 54 -21.87 -18.97 11.26
CA HIS A 54 -22.04 -17.53 11.21
C HIS A 54 -22.34 -16.99 12.62
N LEU A 55 -21.49 -16.12 13.15
CA LEU A 55 -21.68 -15.49 14.47
C LEU A 55 -22.67 -14.32 14.43
N GLY A 56 -22.92 -13.78 13.24
CA GLY A 56 -23.86 -12.70 13.00
C GLY A 56 -23.28 -11.59 12.13
N SER A 57 -24.14 -10.63 11.81
CA SER A 57 -23.77 -9.45 11.04
C SER A 57 -24.59 -8.24 11.44
N ILE A 58 -24.06 -7.05 11.17
CA ILE A 58 -24.73 -5.77 11.28
C ILE A 58 -24.63 -5.06 9.93
N SER A 59 -25.73 -4.47 9.49
CA SER A 59 -25.78 -3.62 8.30
C SER A 59 -26.35 -2.28 8.69
N TYR A 60 -25.72 -1.20 8.24
CA TYR A 60 -26.19 0.16 8.51
C TYR A 60 -26.24 0.96 7.22
N ALA A 61 -27.23 1.85 7.13
CA ALA A 61 -27.32 2.86 6.09
C ALA A 61 -27.63 4.20 6.75
N ARG A 62 -26.92 5.25 6.36
CA ARG A 62 -27.17 6.63 6.75
C ARG A 62 -27.32 7.46 5.50
N GLU A 63 -28.40 8.22 5.41
CA GLU A 63 -28.62 9.18 4.34
C GLU A 63 -28.83 10.55 4.97
N GLY A 64 -28.14 11.54 4.42
CA GLY A 64 -28.23 12.93 4.85
C GLY A 64 -28.36 13.82 3.64
N SER A 65 -29.29 14.77 3.69
CA SER A 65 -29.35 15.83 2.69
C SER A 65 -29.23 17.18 3.38
N VAL A 66 -28.39 18.04 2.84
CA VAL A 66 -28.18 19.40 3.33
C VAL A 66 -28.53 20.34 2.20
N THR A 67 -29.59 21.11 2.36
CA THR A 67 -30.04 22.09 1.36
C THR A 67 -29.76 23.49 1.87
N ARG A 68 -29.09 24.32 1.04
CA ARG A 68 -28.87 25.75 1.28
C ARG A 68 -29.35 26.51 0.05
N GLY A 69 -30.19 27.53 0.21
CA GLY A 69 -30.74 28.28 -0.92
C GLY A 69 -31.41 29.57 -0.49
N ILE A 70 -31.84 30.36 -1.48
CA ILE A 70 -32.52 31.63 -1.23
C ILE A 70 -33.95 31.33 -0.75
N PRO A 71 -34.37 31.85 0.42
CA PRO A 71 -35.73 31.62 0.93
C PRO A 71 -36.77 32.14 -0.08
N GLY A 72 -37.80 31.34 -0.38
CA GLY A 72 -38.86 31.64 -1.35
C GLY A 72 -38.57 31.10 -2.76
N LEU A 73 -37.41 31.44 -3.35
CA LEU A 73 -37.05 31.02 -4.71
C LEU A 73 -36.55 29.57 -4.79
N ALA A 74 -35.93 29.06 -3.72
CA ALA A 74 -35.39 27.70 -3.65
C ALA A 74 -36.48 26.60 -3.63
N GLN A 75 -37.69 26.91 -3.14
CA GLN A 75 -38.80 25.96 -3.05
C GLN A 75 -39.61 25.80 -4.34
N LEU A 76 -39.37 26.64 -5.35
CA LEU A 76 -40.13 26.56 -6.60
C LEU A 76 -39.93 25.19 -7.28
N PRO A 77 -41.02 24.53 -7.72
CA PRO A 77 -40.91 23.28 -8.46
C PRO A 77 -40.15 23.53 -9.76
N MET A 78 -39.27 22.61 -10.14
CA MET A 78 -38.39 22.66 -11.33
C MET A 78 -37.35 23.80 -11.33
N ALA A 79 -37.77 25.05 -11.15
CA ALA A 79 -36.91 26.23 -11.17
C ALA A 79 -36.05 26.39 -9.90
N GLY A 80 -36.51 25.88 -8.75
CA GLY A 80 -35.80 26.01 -7.47
C GLY A 80 -34.44 25.31 -7.43
N ARG A 81 -34.15 24.39 -8.38
CA ARG A 81 -32.83 23.76 -8.52
C ARG A 81 -31.73 24.74 -8.89
N LEU A 82 -32.09 25.87 -9.54
CA LEU A 82 -31.14 26.92 -9.91
C LEU A 82 -30.79 27.83 -8.72
N PHE A 83 -31.65 27.88 -7.70
CA PHE A 83 -31.54 28.78 -6.55
C PHE A 83 -31.27 28.06 -5.22
N ARG A 84 -30.98 26.75 -5.27
CA ARG A 84 -30.59 25.94 -4.11
C ARG A 84 -29.40 25.04 -4.41
N ASN A 85 -28.49 24.95 -3.47
CA ASN A 85 -27.42 23.98 -3.41
C ASN A 85 -27.85 22.85 -2.48
N GLN A 86 -27.90 21.63 -2.99
CA GLN A 86 -28.29 20.44 -2.23
C GLN A 86 -27.11 19.46 -2.23
N GLY A 87 -26.52 19.24 -1.05
CA GLY A 87 -25.61 18.13 -0.82
C GLY A 87 -26.40 16.90 -0.40
N ILE A 88 -26.18 15.77 -1.07
CA ILE A 88 -26.74 14.47 -0.68
C ILE A 88 -25.57 13.58 -0.32
N GLY A 89 -25.57 13.06 0.90
CA GLY A 89 -24.61 12.10 1.40
C GLY A 89 -25.30 10.79 1.73
N ARG A 90 -24.72 9.68 1.29
CA ARG A 90 -25.19 8.34 1.61
C ARG A 90 -24.01 7.51 2.06
N GLU A 91 -24.17 6.84 3.19
CA GLU A 91 -23.22 5.91 3.77
C GLU A 91 -23.91 4.57 3.96
N VAL A 92 -23.31 3.49 3.45
CA VAL A 92 -23.80 2.12 3.67
C VAL A 92 -22.62 1.29 4.14
N GLY A 93 -22.84 0.44 5.12
CA GLY A 93 -21.82 -0.48 5.61
C GLY A 93 -22.40 -1.79 6.08
N HIS A 94 -21.55 -2.81 6.04
CA HIS A 94 -21.85 -4.16 6.47
C HIS A 94 -20.63 -4.71 7.22
N ALA A 95 -20.86 -5.31 8.38
CA ALA A 95 -19.85 -6.02 9.14
C ALA A 95 -20.42 -7.36 9.60
N GLY A 96 -19.67 -8.43 9.41
CA GLY A 96 -20.10 -9.78 9.79
C GLY A 96 -18.95 -10.57 10.40
N ALA A 97 -19.29 -11.55 11.22
CA ALA A 97 -18.34 -12.47 11.83
C ALA A 97 -18.74 -13.92 11.52
N ALA A 98 -17.75 -14.74 11.19
CA ALA A 98 -17.90 -16.17 10.97
C ALA A 98 -16.70 -16.89 11.56
N VAL A 99 -16.93 -18.11 12.04
CA VAL A 99 -15.90 -18.98 12.62
C VAL A 99 -15.82 -20.24 11.78
N THR A 100 -14.60 -20.67 11.52
CA THR A 100 -14.29 -21.96 10.91
C THR A 100 -13.45 -22.75 11.89
N ALA A 101 -13.75 -24.04 12.00
CA ALA A 101 -13.03 -24.95 12.89
C ALA A 101 -12.42 -26.07 12.06
N THR A 102 -11.17 -26.40 12.35
CA THR A 102 -10.47 -27.54 11.76
C THR A 102 -9.82 -28.32 12.90
N ILE A 103 -10.15 -29.60 13.01
CA ILE A 103 -9.53 -30.53 13.94
C ILE A 103 -8.26 -31.05 13.29
N ILE A 104 -7.15 -30.95 14.03
CA ILE A 104 -5.84 -31.39 13.57
C ILE A 104 -5.49 -32.70 14.27
N ASP A 105 -5.30 -33.77 13.50
CA ASP A 105 -4.70 -35.01 13.99
C ASP A 105 -3.16 -34.88 13.95
N LEU A 106 -2.56 -34.84 15.14
CA LEU A 106 -1.12 -34.66 15.29
C LEU A 106 -0.33 -35.90 14.85
N ARG A 107 -0.92 -37.10 14.90
CA ARG A 107 -0.25 -38.32 14.48
C ARG A 107 -0.07 -38.37 12.98
N GLU A 108 -1.13 -38.05 12.24
CA GLU A 108 -1.07 -37.99 10.78
C GLU A 108 -0.08 -36.89 10.32
N LEU A 109 -0.10 -35.73 10.98
CA LEU A 109 0.86 -34.66 10.67
C LEU A 109 2.31 -35.07 10.94
N ASP A 110 2.60 -35.76 12.05
CA ASP A 110 3.95 -36.24 12.33
C ASP A 110 4.42 -37.24 11.26
N GLU A 111 3.54 -38.18 10.87
CA GLU A 111 3.83 -39.11 9.77
C GLU A 111 4.06 -38.37 8.44
N GLN A 112 3.29 -37.33 8.13
CA GLN A 112 3.50 -36.50 6.94
C GLN A 112 4.81 -35.69 7.01
N VAL A 113 5.14 -35.13 8.17
CA VAL A 113 6.39 -34.39 8.38
C VAL A 113 7.58 -35.34 8.25
N LEU A 114 7.53 -36.51 8.86
CA LEU A 114 8.57 -37.55 8.73
C LEU A 114 8.68 -38.06 7.29
N ALA A 115 7.56 -38.29 6.60
CA ALA A 115 7.56 -38.66 5.20
C ALA A 115 8.20 -37.57 4.32
N SER A 116 7.89 -36.29 4.60
CA SER A 116 8.48 -35.15 3.89
C SER A 116 9.97 -34.99 4.17
N ALA A 117 10.42 -35.25 5.40
CA ALA A 117 11.84 -35.24 5.77
C ALA A 117 12.61 -36.43 5.16
N ARG A 118 11.90 -37.54 4.87
CA ARG A 118 12.45 -38.71 4.18
C ARG A 118 12.60 -38.48 2.68
N VAL A 119 11.91 -37.50 2.09
CA VAL A 119 12.15 -37.09 0.72
C VAL A 119 13.56 -36.50 0.65
N PRO A 120 14.47 -37.05 -0.18
CA PRO A 120 15.80 -36.49 -0.35
C PRO A 120 15.69 -35.02 -0.72
N VAL A 121 16.42 -34.16 -0.01
CA VAL A 121 16.54 -32.75 -0.39
C VAL A 121 17.09 -32.73 -1.81
N PRO A 122 16.37 -32.14 -2.79
CA PRO A 122 16.80 -32.18 -4.17
C PRO A 122 18.16 -31.51 -4.28
N SER A 123 19.05 -32.12 -5.06
CA SER A 123 20.38 -31.56 -5.31
C SER A 123 20.24 -30.17 -5.95
N ALA A 124 21.27 -29.33 -5.82
CA ALA A 124 21.24 -27.99 -6.42
C ALA A 124 20.94 -28.02 -7.94
N GLU A 125 21.36 -29.09 -8.61
CA GLU A 125 21.10 -29.33 -10.03
C GLU A 125 19.63 -29.68 -10.30
N GLU A 126 19.01 -30.53 -9.47
CA GLU A 126 17.59 -30.87 -9.57
C GLU A 126 16.70 -29.65 -9.31
N ILE A 127 17.05 -28.78 -8.37
CA ILE A 127 16.34 -27.51 -8.14
C ILE A 127 16.42 -26.61 -9.37
N GLN A 128 17.59 -26.54 -10.02
CA GLN A 128 17.76 -25.77 -11.25
C GLN A 128 16.96 -26.40 -12.41
N LEU A 129 16.96 -27.72 -12.51
CA LEU A 129 16.22 -28.46 -13.53
C LEU A 129 14.70 -28.29 -13.35
N ALA A 130 14.19 -28.40 -12.12
CA ALA A 130 12.78 -28.17 -11.80
C ALA A 130 12.35 -26.74 -12.14
N ARG A 131 13.17 -25.74 -11.78
CA ARG A 131 12.92 -24.33 -12.17
C ARG A 131 12.93 -24.13 -13.68
N LYS A 132 13.83 -24.81 -14.39
CA LYS A 132 13.92 -24.77 -15.85
C LYS A 132 12.72 -25.45 -16.50
N ALA A 133 12.28 -26.59 -15.98
CA ALA A 133 11.08 -27.29 -16.41
C ALA A 133 9.82 -26.42 -16.18
N ASP A 134 9.65 -25.82 -15.01
CA ASP A 134 8.55 -24.90 -14.72
C ASP A 134 8.55 -23.67 -15.63
N PHE A 135 9.73 -23.15 -15.97
CA PHE A 135 9.87 -22.06 -16.93
C PHE A 135 9.41 -22.51 -18.33
N LEU A 136 9.81 -23.71 -18.75
CA LEU A 136 9.40 -24.29 -20.02
C LEU A 136 7.88 -24.53 -20.05
N VAL A 137 7.29 -25.14 -19.02
CA VAL A 137 5.83 -25.38 -18.93
C VAL A 137 5.04 -24.07 -19.03
N ARG A 138 5.45 -23.04 -18.28
CA ARG A 138 4.76 -21.73 -18.30
C ARG A 138 4.84 -20.99 -19.64
N ASN A 139 5.88 -21.24 -20.42
CA ASN A 139 6.13 -20.52 -21.67
C ASN A 139 5.73 -21.33 -22.92
N LEU A 140 5.88 -22.65 -22.92
CA LEU A 140 5.47 -23.52 -24.03
C LEU A 140 3.95 -23.70 -24.09
N ALA A 141 3.26 -23.78 -22.95
CA ALA A 141 1.79 -23.89 -22.92
C ALA A 141 1.06 -22.66 -23.51
N ARG A 142 1.78 -21.58 -23.81
CA ARG A 142 1.22 -20.37 -24.42
C ARG A 142 1.14 -20.44 -25.95
N HIS A 143 1.80 -21.41 -26.60
CA HIS A 143 1.99 -21.40 -28.05
C HIS A 143 1.23 -22.50 -28.82
N THR A 144 0.51 -23.42 -28.17
CA THR A 144 -0.11 -24.56 -28.87
C THR A 144 -1.62 -24.72 -28.70
N SER A 145 -2.34 -23.76 -28.10
CA SER A 145 -3.82 -23.78 -28.14
C SER A 145 -4.35 -23.00 -29.36
N HIS A 146 -4.18 -23.57 -30.56
CA HIS A 146 -5.12 -23.40 -31.66
C HIS A 146 -6.01 -24.65 -31.66
N SER A 147 -6.86 -24.78 -30.65
CA SER A 147 -7.98 -25.71 -30.69
C SER A 147 -9.20 -24.91 -31.13
N PRO A 148 -9.81 -25.19 -32.30
CA PRO A 148 -11.07 -24.57 -32.64
C PRO A 148 -12.17 -25.22 -31.79
N SER A 149 -13.08 -24.41 -31.28
CA SER A 149 -14.28 -24.79 -30.52
C SER A 149 -14.11 -24.91 -28.99
N ALA A 150 -14.27 -23.77 -28.33
CA ALA A 150 -15.02 -23.66 -27.08
C ALA A 150 -15.33 -22.17 -26.84
N THR A 151 -16.33 -21.65 -27.54
CA THR A 151 -17.05 -20.46 -27.11
C THR A 151 -17.65 -20.74 -25.73
N LEU A 152 -17.09 -20.14 -24.67
CA LEU A 152 -17.80 -19.62 -23.50
C LEU A 152 -16.77 -19.03 -22.50
N SER A 153 -16.75 -17.70 -22.46
CA SER A 153 -16.45 -16.85 -21.30
C SER A 153 -15.13 -17.09 -20.54
N ARG A 154 -14.00 -16.89 -21.23
CA ARG A 154 -12.77 -16.48 -20.52
C ARG A 154 -12.71 -14.95 -20.53
N GLU A 155 -13.00 -14.37 -19.38
CA GLU A 155 -12.82 -12.95 -19.09
C GLU A 155 -11.41 -12.54 -19.52
N VAL A 156 -11.35 -11.82 -20.66
CA VAL A 156 -10.11 -11.27 -21.19
C VAL A 156 -9.74 -10.15 -20.24
N LYS A 157 -8.93 -10.48 -19.23
CA LYS A 157 -8.11 -9.49 -18.54
C LYS A 157 -7.31 -8.80 -19.64
N THR A 158 -7.74 -7.60 -20.02
CA THR A 158 -7.08 -6.77 -21.01
C THR A 158 -5.70 -6.46 -20.48
N VAL A 159 -4.74 -7.31 -20.81
CA VAL A 159 -3.32 -7.03 -20.60
C VAL A 159 -3.04 -5.82 -21.45
N ASN A 160 -2.98 -4.67 -20.77
CA ASN A 160 -2.61 -3.38 -21.32
C ASN A 160 -1.34 -3.61 -22.14
N ARG A 161 -1.45 -3.58 -23.47
CA ARG A 161 -0.30 -3.76 -24.37
C ARG A 161 0.50 -2.46 -24.30
N SER A 162 1.24 -2.27 -23.21
CA SER A 162 2.21 -1.19 -23.12
C SER A 162 3.18 -1.34 -24.29
N SER A 163 3.32 -0.26 -25.05
CA SER A 163 4.22 -0.21 -26.20
C SER A 163 5.62 -0.64 -25.76
N VAL A 164 6.35 -1.35 -26.62
CA VAL A 164 7.74 -1.77 -26.35
C VAL A 164 8.63 -0.58 -25.96
N ALA A 165 8.34 0.60 -26.50
CA ALA A 165 8.99 1.85 -26.12
C ALA A 165 8.76 2.22 -24.65
N GLU A 166 7.53 2.04 -24.15
CA GLU A 166 7.16 2.32 -22.76
C GLU A 166 7.80 1.31 -21.80
N ILE A 167 7.86 0.03 -22.17
CA ILE A 167 8.56 -1.00 -21.38
C ILE A 167 10.06 -0.67 -21.26
N ARG A 168 10.70 -0.23 -22.35
CA ARG A 168 12.11 0.19 -22.33
C ARG A 168 12.33 1.41 -21.43
N ARG A 169 11.45 2.42 -21.54
CA ARG A 169 11.48 3.61 -20.66
C ARG A 169 11.33 3.20 -19.19
N GLN A 170 10.36 2.35 -18.88
CA GLN A 170 10.14 1.86 -17.52
C GLN A 170 11.35 1.08 -16.98
N ASN A 171 11.96 0.22 -17.80
CA ASN A 171 13.17 -0.52 -17.42
C ASN A 171 14.38 0.40 -17.19
N GLN A 172 14.53 1.46 -17.99
CA GLN A 172 15.58 2.47 -17.80
C GLN A 172 15.37 3.24 -16.49
N LEU A 173 14.15 3.70 -16.21
CA LEU A 173 13.82 4.37 -14.95
C LEU A 173 14.07 3.46 -13.75
N ALA A 174 13.65 2.20 -13.82
CA ALA A 174 13.91 1.21 -12.78
C ALA A 174 15.42 0.88 -12.63
N ALA A 175 16.22 1.01 -13.68
CA ALA A 175 17.68 0.86 -13.58
C ALA A 175 18.32 2.05 -12.87
N VAL A 176 17.88 3.28 -13.19
CA VAL A 176 18.34 4.51 -12.51
C VAL A 176 17.98 4.48 -11.03
N GLN A 177 16.73 4.13 -10.69
CA GLN A 177 16.28 4.01 -9.30
C GLN A 177 17.11 2.99 -8.51
N ARG A 178 17.33 1.80 -9.08
CA ARG A 178 18.17 0.78 -8.43
C ARG A 178 19.60 1.24 -8.18
N HIS A 179 20.17 2.04 -9.08
CA HIS A 179 21.51 2.60 -8.90
C HIS A 179 21.53 3.62 -7.75
N GLN A 180 20.56 4.53 -7.70
CA GLN A 180 20.42 5.51 -6.60
C GLN A 180 20.26 4.83 -5.24
N GLU A 181 19.37 3.84 -5.15
CA GLU A 181 19.19 3.04 -3.93
C GLU A 181 20.49 2.35 -3.50
N ALA A 182 21.26 1.82 -4.46
CA ALA A 182 22.53 1.18 -4.16
C ALA A 182 23.54 2.17 -3.55
N GLU A 183 23.61 3.39 -4.07
CA GLU A 183 24.48 4.45 -3.55
C GLU A 183 24.09 4.86 -2.13
N GLU A 184 22.79 5.02 -1.86
CA GLU A 184 22.28 5.36 -0.53
C GLU A 184 22.66 4.29 0.51
N TYR A 185 22.47 3.01 0.16
CA TYR A 185 22.88 1.91 1.04
C TYR A 185 24.39 1.90 1.27
N LEU A 186 25.18 2.21 0.25
CA LEU A 186 26.64 2.26 0.34
C LEU A 186 27.09 3.41 1.27
N GLN A 187 26.49 4.59 1.15
CA GLN A 187 26.75 5.72 2.04
C GLN A 187 26.42 5.37 3.49
N ARG A 188 25.24 4.77 3.72
CA ARG A 188 24.80 4.34 5.05
C ARG A 188 25.75 3.28 5.64
N ALA A 189 26.20 2.34 4.81
CA ALA A 189 27.16 1.32 5.20
C ALA A 189 28.47 1.96 5.68
N ARG A 190 29.04 2.90 4.92
CA ARG A 190 30.28 3.60 5.27
C ARG A 190 30.15 4.40 6.57
N GLN A 191 29.02 5.08 6.77
CA GLN A 191 28.76 5.82 8.02
C GLN A 191 28.74 4.88 9.23
N LEU A 192 28.07 3.74 9.11
CA LEU A 192 27.99 2.75 10.20
C LEU A 192 29.34 2.07 10.46
N ASP A 193 30.12 1.85 9.41
CA ASP A 193 31.47 1.30 9.50
C ASP A 193 32.40 2.27 10.24
N ALA A 194 32.33 3.57 9.93
CA ALA A 194 33.04 4.63 10.65
C ALA A 194 32.62 4.75 12.12
N GLN A 195 31.35 4.43 12.43
CA GLN A 195 30.84 4.36 13.81
C GLN A 195 31.21 3.06 14.55
N GLY A 196 31.95 2.15 13.91
CA GLY A 196 32.34 0.86 14.50
C GLY A 196 31.21 -0.18 14.56
N LYS A 197 30.03 0.10 13.98
CA LYS A 197 28.87 -0.81 13.95
C LYS A 197 28.95 -1.79 12.78
N THR A 198 30.03 -2.56 12.73
CA THR A 198 30.39 -3.44 11.60
C THR A 198 29.32 -4.49 11.28
N GLY A 199 28.59 -4.99 12.30
CA GLY A 199 27.50 -5.94 12.11
C GLY A 199 26.32 -5.38 11.30
N VAL A 200 25.94 -4.13 11.54
CA VAL A 200 24.86 -3.46 10.81
C VAL A 200 25.36 -2.98 9.45
N ALA A 201 26.58 -2.45 9.38
CA ALA A 201 27.22 -2.04 8.13
C ALA A 201 27.25 -3.18 7.09
N ARG A 202 27.49 -4.42 7.53
CA ARG A 202 27.44 -5.63 6.68
C ARG A 202 26.10 -5.78 5.95
N ILE A 203 24.98 -5.54 6.63
CA ILE A 203 23.64 -5.67 6.04
C ILE A 203 23.47 -4.63 4.92
N TYR A 204 23.88 -3.39 5.18
CA TYR A 204 23.82 -2.32 4.18
C TYR A 204 24.74 -2.58 2.99
N TYR A 205 25.96 -3.10 3.20
CA TYR A 205 26.83 -3.53 2.11
C TYR A 205 26.21 -4.69 1.31
N GLN A 206 25.54 -5.64 1.96
CA GLN A 206 24.84 -6.73 1.27
C GLN A 206 23.67 -6.21 0.42
N MET A 207 22.92 -5.22 0.91
CA MET A 207 21.86 -4.56 0.15
C MET A 207 22.43 -3.80 -1.05
N ALA A 208 23.52 -3.05 -0.85
CA ALA A 208 24.20 -2.35 -1.93
C ALA A 208 24.71 -3.32 -3.02
N ALA A 209 25.34 -4.44 -2.65
CA ALA A 209 25.86 -5.44 -3.59
C ALA A 209 24.77 -6.14 -4.43
N ARG A 210 23.53 -6.21 -3.94
CA ARG A 210 22.40 -6.78 -4.69
C ARG A 210 21.81 -5.80 -5.71
N ARG A 211 22.04 -4.50 -5.52
CA ARG A 211 21.47 -3.41 -6.33
C ARG A 211 22.49 -2.79 -7.28
N SER A 212 23.79 -2.88 -6.97
CA SER A 212 24.89 -2.45 -7.82
C SER A 212 25.28 -3.52 -8.85
N THR A 213 25.91 -3.08 -9.94
CA THR A 213 26.37 -3.94 -11.04
C THR A 213 27.79 -3.56 -11.48
N GLY A 214 28.54 -4.51 -12.03
CA GLY A 214 29.87 -4.26 -12.60
C GLY A 214 30.96 -4.04 -11.55
N ALA A 215 31.89 -3.11 -11.82
CA ALA A 215 33.07 -2.87 -10.98
C ALA A 215 32.71 -2.46 -9.54
N GLN A 216 31.67 -1.63 -9.35
CA GLN A 216 31.24 -1.21 -8.02
C GLN A 216 30.77 -2.38 -7.15
N GLN A 217 30.15 -3.40 -7.76
CA GLN A 217 29.70 -4.59 -7.06
C GLN A 217 30.88 -5.39 -6.51
N GLN A 218 31.94 -5.53 -7.30
CA GLN A 218 33.16 -6.25 -6.90
C GLN A 218 33.82 -5.59 -5.69
N VAL A 219 33.93 -4.25 -5.68
CA VAL A 219 34.48 -3.49 -4.55
C VAL A 219 33.66 -3.70 -3.27
N ILE A 220 32.33 -3.73 -3.38
CA ILE A 220 31.45 -3.97 -2.22
C ILE A 220 31.59 -5.41 -1.70
N LEU A 221 31.70 -6.39 -2.60
CA LEU A 221 31.89 -7.80 -2.24
C LEU A 221 33.23 -8.03 -1.53
N ASP A 222 34.31 -7.42 -2.01
CA ASP A 222 35.61 -7.45 -1.34
C ASP A 222 35.52 -6.87 0.07
N ARG A 223 34.87 -5.70 0.23
CA ARG A 223 34.63 -5.13 1.57
C ARG A 223 33.81 -6.07 2.46
N LEU A 224 32.78 -6.73 1.94
CA LEU A 224 31.99 -7.71 2.70
C LEU A 224 32.82 -8.89 3.17
N GLN A 225 33.75 -9.38 2.34
CA GLN A 225 34.66 -10.46 2.72
C GLN A 225 35.56 -10.05 3.88
N THR A 226 36.13 -8.84 3.84
CA THR A 226 36.96 -8.33 4.95
C THR A 226 36.18 -8.25 6.27
N ILE A 227 34.94 -7.74 6.24
CA ILE A 227 34.06 -7.67 7.42
C ILE A 227 33.72 -9.06 7.95
N ASN A 228 33.46 -10.03 7.06
CA ASN A 228 33.17 -11.40 7.45
C ASN A 228 34.40 -12.09 8.08
N ALA A 229 35.60 -11.87 7.53
CA ALA A 229 36.85 -12.39 8.07
C ALA A 229 37.15 -11.82 9.47
N GLN A 230 37.00 -10.50 9.65
CA GLN A 230 37.15 -9.83 10.95
C GLN A 230 36.16 -10.37 12.00
N ARG A 231 34.93 -10.63 11.58
CA ARG A 231 33.91 -11.22 12.44
C ARG A 231 34.29 -12.65 12.83
N ALA A 232 34.69 -13.49 11.86
CA ALA A 232 35.11 -14.86 12.10
C ALA A 232 36.28 -14.92 13.11
N ALA A 233 37.30 -14.05 12.95
CA ALA A 233 38.41 -13.95 13.90
C ALA A 233 37.93 -13.60 15.32
N LYS A 234 37.02 -12.63 15.48
CA LYS A 234 36.43 -12.29 16.78
C LYS A 234 35.62 -13.41 17.43
N PHE A 235 35.05 -14.33 16.64
CA PHE A 235 34.34 -15.49 17.17
C PHE A 235 35.30 -16.57 17.66
N VAL A 236 36.46 -16.73 17.03
CA VAL A 236 37.49 -17.71 17.43
C VAL A 236 38.19 -17.30 18.73
N GLU A 237 38.33 -16.01 19.01
CA GLU A 237 38.98 -15.49 20.24
C GLU A 237 38.09 -15.51 21.50
N ARG A 238 36.83 -15.95 21.41
CA ARG A 238 35.94 -16.08 22.57
C ARG A 238 36.04 -17.51 23.13
N PRO A 239 36.54 -17.71 24.38
CA PRO A 239 36.57 -19.03 25.02
C PRO A 239 35.16 -19.55 25.34
#